data_AF-A0A4Q2XZR6-F1
#
_entry.id   AF-A0A4Q2XZR6-F1
#
_cell.length_a   1.000
_cell.length_b   1.000
_cell.length_c   1.000
_cell.angle_alpha   90.00
_cell.angle_beta   90.00
_cell.angle_gamma   90.00
#
_symmetry.space_group_name_H-M   'P 1'
#
loop_
_entity.id
_entity.type
_entity.pdbx_description
1 polymer ?
#
loop_
_entity_poly.entity_id
_entity_poly.type
_entity_poly.pdbx_seq_one_letter_code
_entity_poly.pdbx_strand_id
1 'polypeptide(L)'
;VLKRTELHLVADLVQAIRISDMDAPVLHCLREDVHLLDAAGDPPPPILLAPLDPLIYDRKVTSALWGFDYIWEVYTPPHKRVRGYYALPVLSGDAIVGHVDPKADHKTRKLHVISRSVRRGHSVAPAVKSLAKFLGLK
;
A
#
# COMPACT_ATOMS: atom_id res chain seq x y z
N VAL A 1 8.29 3.18 -20.25
CA VAL A 1 9.55 2.48 -19.92
C VAL A 1 10.61 2.92 -20.90
N LEU A 2 11.78 3.36 -20.43
CA LEU A 2 12.90 3.77 -21.29
C LEU A 2 13.37 2.61 -22.17
N LYS A 3 13.74 2.90 -23.41
CA LYS A 3 14.41 1.92 -24.27
C LYS A 3 15.82 1.67 -23.74
N ARG A 4 16.38 0.49 -24.06
CA ARG A 4 17.74 0.12 -23.65
C ARG A 4 18.79 1.14 -24.11
N THR A 5 18.59 1.76 -25.27
CA THR A 5 19.44 2.82 -25.82
C THR A 5 19.33 4.14 -25.06
N GLU A 6 18.28 4.36 -24.27
CA GLU A 6 18.01 5.61 -23.54
C GLU A 6 18.50 5.53 -22.09
N LEU A 7 18.89 4.34 -21.59
CA LEU A 7 19.32 4.16 -20.19
C LEU A 7 20.53 5.02 -19.81
N HIS A 8 21.45 5.25 -20.75
CA HIS A 8 22.63 6.08 -20.51
C HIS A 8 22.30 7.55 -20.20
N LEU A 9 21.12 8.03 -20.63
CA LEU A 9 20.67 9.41 -20.41
C LEU A 9 20.31 9.70 -18.95
N VAL A 10 20.15 8.67 -18.13
CA VAL A 10 19.75 8.78 -16.72
C VAL A 10 20.68 8.02 -15.78
N ALA A 11 21.79 7.46 -16.28
CA ALA A 11 22.65 6.56 -15.53
C ALA A 11 23.35 7.26 -14.34
N ASP A 12 23.67 8.54 -14.51
CA ASP A 12 24.21 9.41 -13.47
C ASP A 12 23.15 9.85 -12.45
N LEU A 13 21.88 9.89 -12.85
CA LEU A 13 20.76 10.35 -12.02
C LEU A 13 20.13 9.25 -11.16
N VAL A 14 20.25 7.98 -11.54
CA VAL A 14 19.51 6.86 -10.91
C VAL A 14 20.46 5.90 -10.21
N GLN A 15 20.08 5.45 -9.01
CA GLN A 15 20.76 4.40 -8.25
C GLN A 15 19.91 3.12 -8.24
N ALA A 16 20.52 2.00 -8.59
CA ALA A 16 19.89 0.68 -8.43
C ALA A 16 19.94 0.24 -6.97
N ILE A 17 18.81 -0.23 -6.45
CA ILE A 17 18.61 -0.67 -5.07
C ILE A 17 18.27 -2.16 -5.06
N ARG A 18 19.00 -2.90 -4.22
CA ARG A 18 18.77 -4.33 -3.97
C ARG A 18 18.41 -4.49 -2.50
N ILE A 19 17.35 -5.23 -2.24
CA ILE A 19 16.95 -5.58 -0.88
C ILE A 19 17.64 -6.90 -0.52
N SER A 20 18.49 -6.88 0.50
CA SER A 20 19.18 -8.06 0.99
C SER A 20 18.19 -9.10 1.52
N ASP A 21 18.55 -10.39 1.46
CA ASP A 21 17.79 -11.50 2.05
C ASP A 21 16.36 -11.69 1.52
N MET A 22 16.03 -11.10 0.37
CA MET A 22 14.72 -11.20 -0.27
C MET A 22 14.86 -11.42 -1.78
N ASP A 23 14.03 -12.28 -2.35
CA ASP A 23 13.87 -12.40 -3.80
C ASP A 23 12.96 -11.28 -4.31
N ALA A 24 13.49 -10.05 -4.28
CA ALA A 24 12.82 -8.84 -4.72
C ALA A 24 13.39 -8.35 -6.06
N PRO A 25 12.55 -7.77 -6.94
CA PRO A 25 13.05 -7.13 -8.14
C PRO A 25 14.00 -5.98 -7.79
N VAL A 26 14.97 -5.70 -8.67
CA VAL A 26 15.85 -4.53 -8.53
C VAL A 26 15.01 -3.27 -8.64
N LEU A 27 14.99 -2.49 -7.57
CA LEU A 27 14.33 -1.20 -7.51
C LEU A 27 15.32 -0.09 -7.91
N HIS A 28 14.79 1.10 -8.13
CA HIS A 28 15.58 2.25 -8.53
C HIS A 28 15.08 3.48 -7.78
N CYS A 29 16.00 4.33 -7.34
CA CYS A 29 15.70 5.65 -6.80
C CYS A 29 16.59 6.70 -7.47
N LEU A 30 16.30 7.99 -7.26
CA LEU A 30 17.25 9.03 -7.64
C LEU A 30 18.51 8.90 -6.78
N ARG A 31 19.67 9.18 -7.38
CA ARG A 31 20.96 9.14 -6.69
C ARG A 31 21.01 10.15 -5.54
N GLU A 32 20.41 11.32 -5.74
CA GLU A 32 20.29 12.34 -4.71
C GLU A 32 19.44 11.87 -3.52
N ASP A 33 18.48 10.97 -3.71
CA ASP A 33 17.58 10.47 -2.68
C ASP A 33 18.11 9.26 -1.90
N VAL A 34 19.29 8.73 -2.24
CA VAL A 34 19.84 7.53 -1.58
C VAL A 34 19.95 7.71 -0.06
N HIS A 35 20.27 8.92 0.39
CA HIS A 35 20.36 9.26 1.81
C HIS A 35 19.03 9.12 2.57
N LEU A 36 17.88 9.16 1.88
CA LEU A 36 16.57 8.98 2.51
C LEU A 36 16.34 7.54 2.99
N LEU A 37 17.07 6.57 2.44
CA LEU A 37 16.98 5.17 2.86
C LEU A 37 17.48 4.96 4.29
N ASP A 38 18.48 5.73 4.73
CA ASP A 38 19.02 5.71 6.09
C ASP A 38 18.20 6.58 7.06
N ALA A 39 17.31 7.43 6.53
CA ALA A 39 16.50 8.39 7.30
C ALA A 39 15.14 7.83 7.76
N ALA A 40 14.90 6.53 7.59
CA ALA A 40 13.65 5.90 8.03
C ALA A 40 13.46 6.06 9.55
N GLY A 41 12.41 6.77 9.94
CA GLY A 41 12.06 6.99 11.35
C GLY A 41 11.17 5.89 11.92
N ASP A 42 10.60 6.16 13.09
CA ASP A 42 9.65 5.25 13.72
C ASP A 42 8.46 4.99 12.79
N PRO A 43 8.00 3.73 12.70
CA PRO A 43 6.89 3.41 11.83
C PRO A 43 5.61 4.13 12.28
N PRO A 44 4.79 4.59 11.33
CA PRO A 44 3.56 5.29 11.65
C PRO A 44 2.54 4.35 12.33
N PRO A 45 1.55 4.92 13.05
CA PRO A 45 0.38 4.15 13.45
C PRO A 45 -0.31 3.55 12.21
N PRO A 46 -1.15 2.51 12.38
CA PRO A 46 -1.76 1.84 11.24
C PRO A 46 -2.51 2.80 10.30
N ILE A 47 -2.25 2.69 9.00
CA ILE A 47 -2.87 3.50 7.94
C ILE A 47 -3.53 2.60 6.89
N LEU A 48 -4.51 3.17 6.17
CA LEU A 48 -5.11 2.55 4.98
C LEU A 48 -4.40 3.08 3.74
N LEU A 49 -3.88 2.17 2.92
CA LEU A 49 -3.27 2.53 1.64
C LEU A 49 -4.38 2.73 0.60
N ALA A 50 -4.35 3.86 -0.08
CA ALA A 50 -5.30 4.16 -1.15
C ALA A 50 -5.11 3.16 -2.31
N PRO A 51 -6.14 2.88 -3.11
CA PRO A 51 -5.93 2.11 -4.32
C PRO A 51 -4.91 2.83 -5.21
N LEU A 52 -3.97 2.08 -5.78
CA LEU A 52 -2.87 2.61 -6.60
C LEU A 52 -1.82 3.44 -5.82
N ASP A 53 -1.79 3.33 -4.49
CA ASP A 53 -0.68 3.87 -3.70
C ASP A 53 0.67 3.32 -4.21
N PRO A 54 1.75 4.15 -4.27
CA PRO A 54 3.07 3.73 -4.71
C PRO A 54 3.63 2.48 -4.04
N LEU A 55 3.18 2.14 -2.83
CA LEU A 55 3.58 0.91 -2.14
C LEU A 55 2.89 -0.35 -2.68
N ILE A 56 1.74 -0.23 -3.36
CA ILE A 56 0.91 -1.38 -3.75
C ILE A 56 0.54 -1.44 -5.24
N TYR A 57 0.89 -0.43 -6.04
CA TYR A 57 0.54 -0.40 -7.47
C TYR A 57 1.27 -1.47 -8.28
N ASP A 58 2.55 -1.73 -7.97
CA ASP A 58 3.30 -2.85 -8.55
C ASP A 58 3.10 -4.10 -7.71
N ARG A 59 2.24 -4.99 -8.20
CA ARG A 59 1.86 -6.23 -7.52
C ARG A 59 3.05 -7.17 -7.32
N LYS A 60 4.04 -7.19 -8.22
CA LYS A 60 5.21 -8.07 -8.08
C LYS A 60 6.11 -7.57 -6.98
N VAL A 61 6.38 -6.26 -6.95
CA VAL A 61 7.14 -5.63 -5.87
C VAL A 61 6.42 -5.83 -4.54
N THR A 62 5.11 -5.59 -4.51
CA THR A 62 4.30 -5.72 -3.29
C THR A 62 4.33 -7.14 -2.72
N SER A 63 4.16 -8.13 -3.60
CA SER A 63 4.18 -9.55 -3.23
C SER A 63 5.57 -9.95 -2.73
N ALA A 64 6.64 -9.53 -3.41
CA ALA A 64 8.01 -9.83 -3.00
C ALA A 64 8.39 -9.18 -1.66
N LEU A 65 8.06 -7.90 -1.46
CA LEU A 65 8.48 -7.14 -0.27
C LEU A 65 7.61 -7.37 0.96
N TRP A 66 6.30 -7.57 0.79
CA TRP A 66 5.37 -7.68 1.93
C TRP A 66 4.64 -9.03 2.01
N GLY A 67 4.83 -9.92 1.04
CA GLY A 67 4.07 -11.17 0.96
C GLY A 67 2.56 -10.93 0.83
N PHE A 68 2.17 -9.87 0.11
CA PHE A 68 0.77 -9.44 0.03
C PHE A 68 0.27 -9.31 -1.42
N ASP A 69 -0.55 -10.28 -1.83
CA ASP A 69 -1.13 -10.31 -3.18
C ASP A 69 -2.40 -9.47 -3.25
N TYR A 70 -2.24 -8.17 -3.50
CA TYR A 70 -3.36 -7.25 -3.65
C TYR A 70 -3.90 -7.19 -5.08
N ILE A 71 -5.23 -7.14 -5.21
CA ILE A 71 -5.94 -6.80 -6.43
C ILE A 71 -7.02 -5.80 -6.03
N TRP A 72 -7.11 -4.68 -6.76
CA TRP A 72 -8.19 -3.74 -6.58
C TRP A 72 -9.44 -4.24 -7.29
N GLU A 73 -10.43 -4.67 -6.53
CA GLU A 73 -11.59 -5.44 -7.00
C GLU A 73 -12.79 -4.57 -7.42
N VAL A 74 -12.59 -3.26 -7.59
CA VAL A 74 -13.67 -2.32 -7.97
C VAL A 74 -14.36 -2.74 -9.27
N TYR A 75 -13.59 -3.27 -10.24
CA TYR A 75 -14.09 -3.75 -11.53
C TYR A 75 -14.49 -5.24 -11.50
N THR A 76 -14.24 -5.93 -10.39
CA THR A 76 -14.62 -7.34 -10.24
C THR A 76 -16.12 -7.41 -9.94
N PRO A 77 -16.91 -8.27 -10.63
CA PRO A 77 -18.33 -8.46 -10.32
C PRO A 77 -18.54 -8.81 -8.85
N PRO A 78 -19.60 -8.31 -8.18
CA PRO A 78 -19.76 -8.46 -6.72
C PRO A 78 -19.59 -9.90 -6.20
N HIS A 79 -20.11 -10.89 -6.90
CA HIS A 79 -20.05 -12.31 -6.50
C HIS A 79 -18.68 -12.97 -6.69
N LYS A 80 -17.72 -12.30 -7.36
CA LYS A 80 -16.34 -12.79 -7.58
C LYS A 80 -15.31 -12.10 -6.68
N ARG A 81 -15.72 -11.11 -5.88
CA ARG A 81 -14.81 -10.36 -5.01
C ARG A 81 -14.38 -11.22 -3.84
N VAL A 82 -13.09 -11.18 -3.51
CA VAL A 82 -12.52 -11.87 -2.34
C VAL A 82 -12.45 -10.92 -1.14
N ARG A 83 -12.09 -9.66 -1.37
CA ARG A 83 -11.86 -8.67 -0.32
C ARG A 83 -13.03 -7.70 -0.19
N GLY A 84 -13.53 -7.16 -1.29
CA GLY A 84 -14.59 -6.15 -1.25
C GLY A 84 -14.55 -5.18 -2.41
N TYR A 85 -15.46 -4.22 -2.44
CA TYR A 85 -15.54 -3.28 -3.58
C TYR A 85 -14.38 -2.29 -3.59
N TYR A 86 -14.03 -1.75 -2.42
CA TYR A 86 -13.02 -0.73 -2.24
C TYR A 86 -12.10 -1.10 -1.09
N ALA A 87 -11.74 -2.38 -1.00
CA ALA A 87 -10.89 -2.91 0.07
C ALA A 87 -9.50 -2.28 0.03
N LEU A 88 -9.16 -1.54 1.08
CA LEU A 88 -7.89 -0.84 1.26
C LEU A 88 -6.92 -1.69 2.08
N PRO A 89 -5.67 -1.91 1.63
CA PRO A 89 -4.65 -2.56 2.44
C PRO A 89 -4.35 -1.78 3.71
N VAL A 90 -4.01 -2.50 4.79
CA VAL A 90 -3.62 -1.91 6.07
C VAL A 90 -2.11 -2.03 6.21
N LEU A 91 -1.42 -0.89 6.24
CA LEU A 91 -0.01 -0.81 6.62
C LEU A 91 0.06 -0.56 8.13
N SER A 92 0.77 -1.40 8.86
CA SER A 92 0.95 -1.31 10.31
C SER A 92 2.41 -1.61 10.63
N GLY A 93 3.16 -0.62 11.09
CA GLY A 93 4.59 -0.80 11.17
C GLY A 93 5.22 -0.66 9.78
N ASP A 94 6.08 -1.60 9.46
CA ASP A 94 6.69 -1.89 8.17
C ASP A 94 5.93 -2.96 7.36
N ALA A 95 4.84 -3.51 7.89
CA ALA A 95 4.14 -4.66 7.33
C ALA A 95 2.75 -4.32 6.76
N ILE A 96 2.41 -4.91 5.61
CA ILE A 96 1.01 -4.96 5.14
C ILE A 96 0.32 -6.16 5.80
N VAL A 97 -0.61 -5.85 6.69
CA VAL A 97 -1.16 -6.85 7.64
C VAL A 97 -2.53 -7.37 7.24
N GLY A 98 -3.12 -6.83 6.18
CA GLY A 98 -4.43 -7.23 5.68
C GLY A 98 -5.16 -6.10 4.97
N HIS A 99 -6.49 -6.07 5.07
CA HIS A 99 -7.33 -5.07 4.42
C HIS A 99 -8.60 -4.73 5.21
N VAL A 100 -9.22 -3.61 4.85
CA VAL A 100 -10.56 -3.19 5.28
C VAL A 100 -11.32 -2.68 4.05
N ASP A 101 -12.58 -3.06 3.86
CA ASP A 101 -13.48 -2.47 2.86
C ASP A 101 -14.39 -1.42 3.52
N PRO A 102 -13.97 -0.13 3.54
CA PRO A 102 -14.78 0.94 4.10
C PRO A 102 -15.87 1.38 3.12
N LYS A 103 -17.04 1.74 3.65
CA LYS A 103 -18.12 2.37 2.90
C LYS A 103 -18.62 3.61 3.65
N ALA A 104 -18.40 4.77 3.05
CA ALA A 104 -18.93 6.02 3.55
C ALA A 104 -20.45 6.08 3.34
N ASP A 105 -21.19 6.35 4.41
CA ASP A 105 -22.60 6.74 4.35
C ASP A 105 -22.73 8.18 4.84
N HIS A 106 -22.79 9.10 3.88
CA HIS A 106 -22.94 10.52 4.16
C HIS A 106 -24.32 10.90 4.71
N LYS A 107 -25.36 10.08 4.48
CA LYS A 107 -26.71 10.35 5.00
C LYS A 107 -26.75 10.14 6.51
N THR A 108 -26.12 9.07 6.98
CA THR A 108 -26.05 8.76 8.43
C THR A 108 -24.78 9.27 9.10
N ARG A 109 -23.86 9.87 8.33
CA ARG A 109 -22.54 10.33 8.74
C ARG A 109 -21.69 9.22 9.38
N LYS A 110 -21.76 8.00 8.84
CA LYS A 110 -21.05 6.83 9.35
C LYS A 110 -20.07 6.28 8.33
N LEU A 111 -18.94 5.77 8.80
CA LEU A 111 -18.05 4.93 8.00
C LEU A 111 -18.29 3.47 8.36
N HIS A 112 -18.89 2.72 7.45
CA HIS A 112 -19.14 1.29 7.64
C HIS A 112 -17.91 0.47 7.25
N VAL A 113 -17.57 -0.53 8.05
CA VAL A 113 -16.63 -1.58 7.66
C VAL A 113 -17.46 -2.74 7.09
N ILE A 114 -17.43 -2.91 5.77
CA ILE A 114 -18.20 -3.94 5.07
C ILE A 114 -17.51 -5.30 5.20
N SER A 115 -16.20 -5.32 5.05
CA SER A 115 -15.36 -6.49 5.27
C SER A 115 -14.03 -6.09 5.91
N ARG A 116 -13.39 -7.05 6.56
CA ARG A 116 -12.00 -6.92 7.03
C ARG A 116 -11.36 -8.28 7.16
N SER A 117 -10.06 -8.35 6.88
CA SER A 117 -9.21 -9.48 7.25
C SER A 117 -7.83 -8.94 7.58
N VAL A 118 -7.35 -9.22 8.79
CA VAL A 118 -6.03 -8.79 9.27
C VAL A 118 -5.35 -9.87 10.10
N ARG A 119 -4.02 -9.93 10.02
CA ARG A 119 -3.18 -10.83 10.83
C ARG A 119 -3.46 -10.63 12.32
N ARG A 120 -3.42 -11.73 13.09
CA ARG A 120 -3.65 -11.71 14.54
C ARG A 120 -2.64 -10.77 15.22
N GLY A 121 -3.11 -9.99 16.19
CA GLY A 121 -2.28 -9.02 16.93
C GLY A 121 -2.28 -7.61 16.35
N HIS A 122 -2.81 -7.40 15.14
CA HIS A 122 -2.90 -6.07 14.54
C HIS A 122 -4.28 -5.44 14.71
N SER A 123 -4.31 -4.11 14.89
CA SER A 123 -5.54 -3.32 15.01
C SER A 123 -5.74 -2.41 13.81
N VAL A 124 -6.94 -2.49 13.21
CA VAL A 124 -7.36 -1.58 12.12
C VAL A 124 -8.09 -0.34 12.62
N ALA A 125 -8.46 -0.32 13.91
CA ALA A 125 -9.30 0.75 14.45
C ALA A 125 -8.65 2.15 14.33
N PRO A 126 -7.34 2.35 14.57
CA PRO A 126 -6.69 3.64 14.36
C PRO A 126 -6.81 4.11 12.90
N ALA A 127 -6.55 3.22 11.94
CA ALA A 127 -6.59 3.52 10.51
C ALA A 127 -8.01 3.91 10.05
N VAL A 128 -9.02 3.14 10.46
CA VAL A 128 -10.44 3.40 10.14
C VAL A 128 -10.92 4.70 10.78
N LYS A 129 -10.56 4.98 12.04
CA LYS A 129 -10.89 6.24 12.72
C LYS A 129 -10.23 7.44 12.03
N SER A 130 -8.99 7.29 11.58
CA SER A 130 -8.28 8.31 10.82
C SER A 130 -9.03 8.64 9.52
N LEU A 131 -9.44 7.62 8.76
CA LEU A 131 -10.23 7.80 7.54
C LEU A 131 -11.60 8.42 7.83
N ALA A 132 -12.31 7.97 8.87
CA ALA A 132 -13.59 8.54 9.26
C ALA A 132 -13.44 10.04 9.58
N LYS A 133 -12.41 10.41 10.37
CA LYS A 133 -12.09 11.80 10.69
C LYS A 133 -11.79 12.62 9.42
N PHE A 134 -10.95 12.09 8.51
CA PHE A 134 -10.63 12.75 7.24
C PHE A 134 -11.89 13.03 6.40
N LEU A 135 -12.84 12.09 6.38
CA LEU A 135 -14.11 12.22 5.65
C LEU A 135 -15.20 13.00 6.42
N GLY A 136 -14.95 13.43 7.65
CA GLY A 136 -15.96 14.08 8.50
C GLY A 136 -17.09 13.15 8.96
N LEU A 137 -16.82 11.85 9.07
CA LEU A 137 -17.73 10.77 9.46
C LEU A 137 -17.41 10.22 10.86
N LYS A 138 -18.33 9.42 11.40
CA LYS A 138 -18.18 8.66 12.65
C LYS A 138 -17.84 7.20 12.40
#